data_AF-A0A8H7D4S9-F1
#
_entry.id   AF-A0A8H7D4S9-F1
#
_cell.length_a   1.000
_cell.length_b   1.000
_cell.length_c   1.000
_cell.angle_alpha   90.00
_cell.angle_beta   90.00
_cell.angle_gamma   90.00
#
_symmetry.space_group_name_H-M   'P 1'
#
loop_
_entity.id
_entity.type
_entity.pdbx_description
1 polymer ?
#
loop_
_entity_poly.entity_id
_entity_poly.type
_entity_poly.pdbx_seq_one_letter_code
_entity_poly.pdbx_strand_id
1 'polypeptide(L)'
;MQQDYSMEVDLCELLHGLKLGNQESLRLNGKSLRFAVDNGDSSMLEAQTFHPNETLHLRPDSPSEPPYHGCAYLQTIQSQLDSEKFPTTGGEYIEAIFTHRQIFFAFPGGHRSCAIAFSDIACHLQRREWRADREADMEAVTAFNYEAQFIASVIG
;
A
#
# COMPACT_ATOMS: atom_id res chain seq x y z
N MET A 1 -7.36 -44.85 4.29
CA MET A 1 -6.46 -43.69 4.29
C MET A 1 -7.35 -42.47 4.26
N GLN A 2 -7.49 -41.81 5.40
CA GLN A 2 -8.32 -40.62 5.58
C GLN A 2 -7.62 -39.47 4.85
N GLN A 3 -8.25 -38.88 3.84
CA GLN A 3 -7.79 -37.62 3.28
C GLN A 3 -8.18 -36.53 4.28
N ASP A 4 -7.19 -36.05 5.02
CA ASP A 4 -7.30 -34.88 5.87
C ASP A 4 -7.34 -33.65 4.96
N TYR A 5 -8.55 -33.27 4.52
CA TYR A 5 -8.77 -32.05 3.76
C TYR A 5 -8.81 -30.90 4.76
N SER A 6 -7.63 -30.44 5.18
CA SER A 6 -7.49 -29.17 5.86
C SER A 6 -8.01 -28.09 4.92
N MET A 7 -9.22 -27.59 5.18
CA MET A 7 -9.72 -26.39 4.55
C MET A 7 -8.91 -25.22 5.12
N GLU A 8 -7.68 -25.05 4.66
CA GLU A 8 -6.95 -23.81 4.91
C GLU A 8 -7.77 -22.69 4.27
N VAL A 9 -8.43 -21.91 5.13
CA VAL A 9 -9.17 -20.74 4.71
C VAL A 9 -8.16 -19.79 4.09
N ASP A 10 -8.35 -19.48 2.80
CA ASP A 10 -7.58 -18.46 2.11
C ASP A 10 -7.98 -17.09 2.70
N LEU A 11 -7.22 -16.69 3.73
CA LEU A 11 -7.41 -15.44 4.44
C LEU A 11 -7.19 -14.25 3.49
N CYS A 12 -6.32 -14.40 2.49
CA CYS A 12 -6.09 -13.41 1.47
C CYS A 12 -7.36 -13.16 0.63
N GLU A 13 -7.97 -14.21 0.10
CA GLU A 13 -9.22 -14.11 -0.67
C GLU A 13 -10.37 -13.60 0.20
N LEU A 14 -10.42 -13.97 1.48
CA LEU A 14 -11.42 -13.48 2.42
C LEU A 14 -11.27 -11.98 2.69
N LEU A 15 -10.05 -11.49 2.93
CA LEU A 15 -9.77 -10.07 3.16
C LEU A 15 -10.00 -9.23 1.91
N HIS A 16 -9.64 -9.71 0.73
CA HIS A 16 -9.95 -9.03 -0.54
C HIS A 16 -11.44 -9.05 -0.88
N GLY A 17 -12.16 -10.12 -0.51
CA GLY A 17 -13.61 -10.24 -0.68
C GLY A 17 -14.41 -9.35 0.27
N LEU A 18 -13.84 -8.99 1.42
CA LEU A 18 -14.39 -7.99 2.35
C LEU A 18 -14.16 -6.59 1.79
N LYS A 19 -14.89 -6.26 0.73
CA LYS A 19 -15.09 -4.90 0.26
C LYS A 19 -15.75 -4.11 1.40
N LEU A 20 -14.96 -3.33 2.14
CA LEU A 20 -15.47 -2.40 3.16
C LEU A 20 -16.56 -1.56 2.48
N GLY A 21 -17.81 -1.86 2.81
CA GLY A 21 -18.98 -1.22 2.22
C GLY A 21 -18.83 0.29 2.32
N ASN A 22 -19.08 0.94 1.17
CA ASN A 22 -19.10 2.37 0.96
C ASN A 22 -19.32 3.21 2.22
N GLN A 23 -18.45 4.20 2.43
CA GLN A 23 -18.78 5.38 3.21
C GLN A 23 -20.05 6.01 2.63
N GLU A 24 -21.22 5.69 3.20
CA GLU A 24 -22.37 6.57 3.11
C GLU A 24 -22.02 7.84 3.89
N SER A 25 -21.52 8.81 3.12
CA SER A 25 -21.31 10.19 3.53
C SER A 25 -22.60 10.71 4.17
N LEU A 26 -22.59 10.83 5.50
CA LEU A 26 -23.51 11.67 6.22
C LEU A 26 -23.29 13.11 5.75
N ARG A 27 -24.07 13.51 4.75
CA ARG A 27 -24.15 14.87 4.24
C ARG A 27 -24.77 15.77 5.31
N LEU A 28 -23.92 16.37 6.13
CA LEU A 28 -24.27 17.59 6.86
C LEU A 28 -24.16 18.78 5.91
N ASN A 29 -25.32 19.32 5.55
CA ASN A 29 -25.48 20.60 4.86
C ASN A 29 -24.77 21.72 5.65
N GLY A 30 -23.81 22.40 5.04
CA GLY A 30 -23.11 23.51 5.70
C GLY A 30 -22.19 24.33 4.81
N LYS A 31 -22.78 25.11 3.89
CA LYS A 31 -22.33 26.44 3.41
C LYS A 31 -20.82 26.75 3.35
N SER A 32 -20.30 26.78 2.12
CA SER A 32 -19.55 27.87 1.48
C SER A 32 -18.46 28.62 2.28
N LEU A 33 -17.22 28.55 1.80
CA LEU A 33 -16.49 29.77 1.40
C LEU A 33 -15.48 29.46 0.29
N ARG A 34 -15.62 30.16 -0.83
CA ARG A 34 -14.65 30.20 -1.93
C ARG A 34 -13.58 31.23 -1.56
N PHE A 35 -12.31 30.82 -1.56
CA PHE A 35 -11.22 31.78 -1.54
C PHE A 35 -10.82 32.09 -2.98
N ALA A 36 -11.38 33.18 -3.49
CA ALA A 36 -10.79 33.93 -4.58
C ALA A 36 -9.59 34.70 -4.03
N VAL A 37 -8.45 34.59 -4.69
CA VAL A 37 -7.36 35.58 -4.55
C VAL A 37 -7.15 36.16 -5.94
N ASP A 38 -7.50 37.44 -6.04
CA ASP A 38 -7.32 38.29 -7.20
C ASP A 38 -6.28 39.38 -6.87
N ASN A 39 -5.58 39.79 -7.92
CA ASN A 39 -4.71 40.94 -8.11
C ASN A 39 -3.28 40.98 -7.56
N GLY A 40 -2.37 41.09 -8.53
CA GLY A 40 -1.03 41.66 -8.43
C GLY A 40 -0.51 42.01 -9.82
N ASP A 41 -0.87 43.21 -10.29
CA ASP A 41 -0.42 43.87 -11.51
C ASP A 41 1.11 44.06 -11.56
N SER A 42 1.74 43.67 -12.67
CA SER A 42 3.03 44.21 -13.13
C SER A 42 3.22 43.88 -14.61
N SER A 43 2.89 44.88 -15.43
CA SER A 43 3.30 45.02 -16.83
C SER A 43 4.82 45.21 -16.95
N MET A 44 5.45 44.52 -17.92
CA MET A 44 6.37 45.10 -18.92
C MET A 44 6.74 44.04 -19.98
N LEU A 45 6.08 44.19 -21.14
CA LEU A 45 6.47 43.92 -22.53
C LEU A 45 7.80 43.19 -22.81
N GLU A 46 7.72 42.04 -23.50
CA GLU A 46 8.56 41.78 -24.68
C GLU A 46 7.90 40.75 -25.61
N ALA A 47 7.85 41.10 -26.90
CA ALA A 47 7.14 40.39 -27.95
C ALA A 47 7.91 39.16 -28.41
N GLN A 48 7.26 37.99 -28.40
CA GLN A 48 7.71 36.84 -29.18
C GLN A 48 6.51 36.22 -29.91
N THR A 49 6.53 36.48 -31.22
CA THR A 49 5.86 35.83 -32.35
C THR A 49 5.00 34.60 -32.05
N PHE A 50 3.72 34.74 -32.39
CA PHE A 50 2.76 33.66 -32.58
C PHE A 50 3.27 32.62 -33.58
N HIS A 51 3.29 31.35 -33.15
CA HIS A 51 3.22 30.19 -34.05
C HIS A 51 2.00 29.35 -33.62
N PRO A 52 1.00 29.13 -34.49
CA PRO A 52 -0.08 28.18 -34.23
C PRO A 52 0.30 26.79 -34.73
N ASN A 53 -0.26 25.76 -34.06
CA ASN A 53 -0.08 24.31 -34.26
C ASN A 53 1.30 23.77 -33.83
N GLU A 54 1.41 22.78 -32.95
CA GLU A 54 0.61 21.58 -32.84
C GLU A 54 0.38 21.20 -31.37
N THR A 55 -0.88 21.12 -30.96
CA THR A 55 -1.27 20.51 -29.70
C THR A 55 -1.11 18.99 -29.83
N LEU A 56 0.12 18.50 -29.66
CA LEU A 56 0.33 17.11 -29.28
C LEU A 56 -0.19 16.98 -27.84
N HIS A 57 -1.48 16.68 -27.72
CA HIS A 57 -2.06 16.11 -26.51
C HIS A 57 -1.44 14.72 -26.30
N LEU A 58 -0.19 14.69 -25.81
CA LEU A 58 0.30 13.55 -25.07
C LEU A 58 -0.57 13.49 -23.83
N ARG A 59 -1.60 12.64 -23.92
CA ARG A 59 -2.34 12.14 -22.77
C ARG A 59 -1.29 11.78 -21.72
N PRO A 60 -1.31 12.39 -20.51
CA PRO A 60 -0.48 11.86 -19.44
C PRO A 60 -0.90 10.40 -19.32
N ASP A 61 0.03 9.49 -19.58
CA ASP A 61 -0.12 8.11 -19.17
C ASP A 61 -0.63 8.17 -17.75
N SER A 62 -1.79 7.56 -17.52
CA SER A 62 -2.33 7.41 -16.18
C SER A 62 -1.18 6.98 -15.29
N PRO A 63 -0.88 7.68 -14.17
CA PRO A 63 0.20 7.24 -13.30
C PRO A 63 -0.11 5.79 -12.95
N SER A 64 0.74 4.88 -13.44
CA SER A 64 0.66 3.48 -13.06
C SER A 64 0.73 3.48 -11.55
N GLU A 65 -0.31 2.95 -10.89
CA GLU A 65 -0.32 2.78 -9.44
C GLU A 65 1.05 2.21 -9.02
N PRO A 66 1.67 2.74 -7.95
CA PRO A 66 2.97 2.26 -7.51
C PRO A 66 2.88 0.74 -7.29
N PRO A 67 3.89 -0.04 -7.73
CA PRO A 67 3.79 -1.50 -7.76
C PRO A 67 3.65 -2.14 -6.36
N TYR A 68 3.95 -1.38 -5.30
CA TYR A 68 3.93 -1.84 -3.91
C TYR A 68 3.35 -0.77 -2.98
N HIS A 69 2.65 -1.22 -1.93
CA HIS A 69 2.09 -0.37 -0.90
C HIS A 69 3.04 -0.21 0.30
N GLY A 70 2.70 0.70 1.21
CA GLY A 70 3.41 0.90 2.47
C GLY A 70 4.59 1.87 2.39
N CYS A 71 5.34 1.94 3.49
CA CYS A 71 6.55 2.74 3.57
C CYS A 71 7.68 2.12 2.72
N ALA A 72 8.71 2.91 2.41
CA ALA A 72 9.84 2.48 1.57
C ALA A 72 10.49 1.16 2.03
N TYR A 73 10.51 0.91 3.34
CA TYR A 73 11.01 -0.35 3.90
C TYR A 73 10.16 -1.56 3.47
N LEU A 74 8.83 -1.49 3.61
CA LEU A 74 7.93 -2.57 3.20
C LEU A 74 7.88 -2.74 1.69
N GLN A 75 8.01 -1.66 0.92
CA GLN A 75 8.12 -1.74 -0.55
C GLN A 75 9.39 -2.50 -0.96
N THR A 76 10.49 -2.29 -0.23
CA THR A 76 11.74 -3.03 -0.45
C THR A 76 11.57 -4.52 -0.14
N ILE A 77 10.88 -4.86 0.94
CA ILE A 77 10.59 -6.26 1.29
C ILE A 77 9.74 -6.93 0.20
N GLN A 78 8.66 -6.28 -0.24
CA GLN A 78 7.79 -6.82 -1.31
C GLN A 78 8.61 -7.09 -2.59
N SER A 79 9.46 -6.15 -3.00
CA SER A 79 10.34 -6.35 -4.16
C SER A 79 11.33 -7.52 -3.98
N GLN A 80 11.85 -7.73 -2.77
CA GLN A 80 12.73 -8.86 -2.48
C GLN A 80 11.99 -10.19 -2.45
N LEU A 81 10.74 -10.21 -1.98
CA LEU A 81 9.88 -11.39 -2.00
C LEU A 81 9.55 -11.80 -3.44
N ASP A 82 9.15 -10.85 -4.28
CA ASP A 82 8.85 -11.08 -5.69
C ASP A 82 10.06 -11.59 -6.48
N SER A 83 11.26 -11.13 -6.11
CA SER A 83 12.52 -11.57 -6.74
C SER A 83 13.15 -12.79 -6.09
N GLU A 84 12.47 -13.41 -5.12
CA GLU A 84 12.95 -14.54 -4.31
C GLU A 84 14.31 -14.32 -3.61
N LYS A 85 14.66 -13.05 -3.35
CA LYS A 85 15.90 -12.65 -2.67
C LYS A 85 15.71 -12.43 -1.18
N PHE A 86 14.46 -12.24 -0.73
CA PHE A 86 14.16 -12.11 0.68
C PHE A 86 14.40 -13.46 1.37
N PRO A 87 15.23 -13.55 2.42
CA PRO A 87 15.45 -14.81 3.10
C PRO A 87 14.19 -15.18 3.88
N THR A 88 13.51 -16.25 3.47
CA THR A 88 12.23 -16.69 4.03
C THR A 88 12.42 -17.54 5.27
N THR A 89 13.12 -16.98 6.27
CA THR A 89 13.32 -17.60 7.58
C THR A 89 12.50 -16.85 8.62
N GLY A 90 12.08 -17.55 9.68
CA GLY A 90 11.32 -16.93 10.78
C GLY A 90 12.01 -15.72 11.39
N GLY A 91 13.35 -15.74 11.49
CA GLY A 91 14.14 -14.63 12.03
C GLY A 91 14.02 -13.35 11.19
N GLU A 92 14.11 -13.46 9.87
CA GLU A 92 14.03 -12.30 8.97
C GLU A 92 12.62 -11.69 8.93
N TYR A 93 11.58 -12.51 9.04
CA TYR A 93 10.21 -12.02 9.17
C TYR A 93 10.01 -11.22 10.47
N ILE A 94 10.56 -11.71 11.59
CA ILE A 94 10.48 -11.01 12.88
C ILE A 94 11.28 -9.70 12.84
N GLU A 95 12.49 -9.72 12.27
CA GLU A 95 13.32 -8.53 12.10
C GLU A 95 12.60 -7.47 11.23
N ALA A 96 11.90 -7.91 10.18
CA ALA A 96 11.08 -7.03 9.36
C ALA A 96 9.97 -6.34 10.16
N ILE A 97 9.27 -7.08 11.01
CA ILE A 97 8.21 -6.52 11.86
C ILE A 97 8.80 -5.51 12.85
N PHE A 98 9.88 -5.85 13.54
CA PHE A 98 10.50 -4.95 14.51
C PHE A 98 11.10 -3.71 13.88
N THR A 99 11.77 -3.84 12.74
CA THR A 99 12.31 -2.72 11.99
C THR A 99 11.18 -1.80 11.52
N HIS A 100 10.10 -2.36 10.95
CA HIS A 100 8.94 -1.57 10.59
C HIS A 100 8.36 -0.81 11.79
N ARG A 101 8.17 -1.47 12.94
CA ARG A 101 7.63 -0.84 14.15
C ARG A 101 8.51 0.30 14.65
N GLN A 102 9.83 0.15 14.64
CA GLN A 102 10.76 1.21 15.02
C GLN A 102 10.60 2.45 14.12
N ILE A 103 10.56 2.25 12.81
CA ILE A 103 10.35 3.33 11.83
C ILE A 103 8.97 3.97 12.04
N PHE A 104 7.95 3.14 12.26
CA PHE A 104 6.58 3.58 12.49
C PHE A 104 6.47 4.50 13.71
N PHE A 105 7.09 4.14 14.84
CA PHE A 105 7.08 4.98 16.04
C PHE A 105 7.86 6.28 15.87
N ALA A 106 8.87 6.31 15.01
CA ALA A 106 9.60 7.54 14.68
C ALA A 106 8.79 8.50 13.81
N PHE A 107 7.98 7.98 12.87
CA PHE A 107 7.16 8.82 11.99
C PHE A 107 5.83 8.15 11.57
N PRO A 108 4.80 8.15 12.44
CA PRO A 108 3.54 7.44 12.16
C PRO A 108 2.80 7.92 10.91
N GLY A 109 2.91 9.21 10.58
CA GLY A 109 2.22 9.82 9.45
C GLY A 109 2.61 9.26 8.08
N GLY A 110 3.79 8.63 7.97
CA GLY A 110 4.30 8.02 6.73
C GLY A 110 3.79 6.61 6.45
N HIS A 111 2.93 6.04 7.29
CA HIS A 111 2.60 4.60 7.26
C HIS A 111 1.14 4.31 6.90
N ARG A 112 0.43 5.25 6.27
CA ARG A 112 -1.01 5.13 5.92
C ARG A 112 -1.34 3.91 5.06
N SER A 113 -0.42 3.48 4.20
CA SER A 113 -0.60 2.31 3.32
C SER A 113 0.11 1.05 3.85
N CYS A 114 0.71 1.08 5.04
CA CYS A 114 1.43 -0.09 5.58
C CYS A 114 0.48 -1.23 5.96
N ALA A 115 -0.77 -0.94 6.33
CA ALA A 115 -1.76 -1.99 6.55
C ALA A 115 -1.98 -2.83 5.28
N ILE A 116 -2.13 -2.17 4.13
CA ILE A 116 -2.28 -2.83 2.82
C ILE A 116 -1.02 -3.62 2.48
N ALA A 117 0.16 -3.02 2.64
CA ALA A 117 1.43 -3.68 2.36
C ALA A 117 1.64 -4.97 3.15
N PHE A 118 1.28 -4.98 4.44
CA PHE A 118 1.39 -6.20 5.24
C PHE A 118 0.39 -7.27 4.83
N SER A 119 -0.84 -6.88 4.46
CA SER A 119 -1.80 -7.81 3.88
C SER A 119 -1.30 -8.39 2.56
N ASP A 120 -0.70 -7.57 1.69
CA ASP A 120 -0.11 -8.02 0.43
C ASP A 120 1.03 -9.02 0.66
N ILE A 121 1.91 -8.76 1.63
CA ILE A 121 2.99 -9.67 2.03
C ILE A 121 2.42 -11.00 2.57
N ALA A 122 1.42 -10.94 3.46
CA ALA A 122 0.79 -12.14 4.00
C ALA A 122 0.12 -12.97 2.89
N CYS A 123 -0.58 -12.31 1.98
CA CYS A 123 -1.15 -12.90 0.77
C CYS A 123 -0.09 -13.61 -0.08
N HIS A 124 1.03 -12.94 -0.35
CA HIS A 124 2.12 -13.50 -1.13
C HIS A 124 2.69 -14.77 -0.48
N LEU A 125 2.94 -14.75 0.83
CA LEU A 125 3.45 -15.91 1.57
C LEU A 125 2.44 -17.06 1.65
N GLN A 126 1.15 -16.76 1.79
CA GLN A 126 0.10 -17.78 1.81
C GLN A 126 -0.03 -18.50 0.46
N ARG A 127 0.05 -17.77 -0.65
CA ARG A 127 -0.13 -18.30 -2.02
C ARG A 127 1.12 -18.94 -2.62
N ARG A 128 2.28 -18.78 -1.98
CA ARG A 128 3.55 -19.34 -2.48
C ARG A 128 3.44 -20.87 -2.61
N GLU A 129 4.17 -21.49 -3.54
CA GLU A 129 4.25 -22.95 -3.61
C GLU A 129 5.08 -23.51 -2.44
N TRP A 130 4.83 -24.78 -2.07
CA TRP A 130 5.56 -25.44 -0.99
C TRP A 130 7.07 -25.53 -1.27
N ARG A 131 7.88 -25.22 -0.25
CA ARG A 131 9.35 -25.37 -0.24
C ARG A 131 9.79 -25.88 1.14
N ALA A 132 10.96 -26.50 1.22
CA ALA A 132 11.45 -27.07 2.49
C ALA A 132 11.77 -26.02 3.57
N ASP A 133 12.03 -24.77 3.18
CA ASP A 133 12.28 -23.62 4.05
C ASP A 133 10.99 -22.87 4.45
N ARG A 134 9.82 -23.35 4.02
CA ARG A 134 8.53 -22.66 4.16
C ARG A 134 7.84 -22.84 5.51
N GLU A 135 8.44 -23.57 6.46
CA GLU A 135 7.84 -23.81 7.79
C GLU A 135 7.50 -22.48 8.50
N ALA A 136 8.31 -21.44 8.28
CA ALA A 136 8.11 -20.14 8.89
C ALA A 136 7.05 -19.25 8.19
N ASP A 137 6.62 -19.57 6.96
CA ASP A 137 5.74 -18.69 6.19
C ASP A 137 4.36 -18.57 6.86
N MET A 138 3.79 -19.66 7.38
CA MET A 138 2.46 -19.63 8.00
C MET A 138 2.43 -18.84 9.31
N GLU A 139 3.51 -18.93 10.10
CA GLU A 139 3.71 -18.08 11.27
C GLU A 139 3.85 -16.62 10.86
N ALA A 140 4.60 -16.35 9.78
CA ALA A 140 4.78 -15.01 9.24
C ALA A 140 3.48 -14.41 8.68
N VAL A 141 2.66 -15.20 7.96
CA VAL A 141 1.32 -14.80 7.48
C VAL A 141 0.47 -14.31 8.63
N THR A 142 0.49 -15.05 9.74
CA THR A 142 -0.26 -14.68 10.95
C THR A 142 0.30 -13.38 11.55
N ALA A 143 1.61 -13.27 11.69
CA ALA A 143 2.26 -12.09 12.25
C ALA A 143 2.05 -10.82 11.41
N PHE A 144 2.18 -10.91 10.09
CA PHE A 144 1.94 -9.78 9.18
C PHE A 144 0.47 -9.36 9.16
N ASN A 145 -0.48 -10.29 9.23
CA ASN A 145 -1.89 -9.94 9.38
C ASN A 145 -2.16 -9.20 10.69
N TYR A 146 -1.52 -9.59 11.80
CA TYR A 146 -1.61 -8.83 13.05
C TYR A 146 -1.02 -7.42 12.92
N GLU A 147 0.12 -7.26 12.23
CA GLU A 147 0.66 -5.92 11.95
C GLU A 147 -0.27 -5.07 11.09
N ALA A 148 -0.90 -5.67 10.07
CA ALA A 148 -1.87 -4.97 9.23
C ALA A 148 -3.04 -4.44 10.06
N GLN A 149 -3.61 -5.27 10.93
CA GLN A 149 -4.70 -4.89 11.83
C GLN A 149 -4.26 -3.82 12.84
N PHE A 150 -3.07 -3.97 13.44
CA PHE A 150 -2.52 -2.98 14.35
C PHE A 150 -2.43 -1.62 13.68
N ILE A 151 -1.83 -1.55 12.49
CA ILE A 151 -1.67 -0.28 11.75
C ILE A 151 -3.01 0.30 11.33
N ALA A 152 -3.95 -0.52 10.86
CA ALA A 152 -5.30 -0.08 10.54
C ALA A 152 -6.02 0.49 11.77
N SER A 153 -5.79 -0.06 12.96
CA SER A 153 -6.42 0.44 14.20
C SER A 153 -5.82 1.75 14.73
N VAL A 154 -4.56 2.04 14.38
CA VAL A 154 -3.83 3.23 14.86
C VAL A 154 -3.90 4.40 13.89
N ILE A 155 -3.95 4.14 12.57
CA ILE A 155 -3.93 5.17 11.51
C ILE A 155 -5.29 5.30 10.79
N GLY A 156 -6.21 4.36 11.00
CA GLY A 156 -7.55 4.33 10.40
C GLY A 156 -8.49 5.43 10.85
#